data_AF-A0A939DPF0-F1
#
_entry.id   AF-A0A939DPF0-F1
#
_cell.length_a   1.000
_cell.length_b   1.000
_cell.length_c   1.000
_cell.angle_alpha   90.00
_cell.angle_beta   90.00
_cell.angle_gamma   90.00
#
_symmetry.space_group_name_H-M   'P 1'
#
loop_
_entity.id
_entity.type
_entity.pdbx_description
1 polymer ?
#
loop_
_entity_poly.entity_id
_entity_poly.type
_entity_poly.pdbx_seq_one_letter_code
_entity_poly.pdbx_strand_id
1 'polypeptide(L)'
;MNKLDLNHAHSFPELLVNNEALTGLLCHEEPDTQELLRLVSERDELVMTHLASLEDSQKKAFIEAELACNRLIKERIQPLLASTEATLTSFVRSKKAIKKYKR
;
A
#
# COMPACT_ATOMS: atom_id res chain seq x y z
N MET A 1 -7.92 -15.84 2.45
CA MET A 1 -7.33 -14.51 2.15
C MET A 1 -5.82 -14.67 2.22
N ASN A 2 -5.09 -14.30 1.17
CA ASN A 2 -3.62 -14.30 1.25
C ASN A 2 -3.22 -13.34 2.37
N LYS A 3 -2.60 -13.89 3.41
CA LYS A 3 -2.05 -13.11 4.51
C LYS A 3 -0.93 -12.26 3.91
N LEU A 4 -1.14 -10.96 3.80
CA LEU A 4 -0.08 -10.04 3.46
C LEU A 4 0.89 -10.05 4.65
N ASP A 5 2.13 -10.47 4.42
CA ASP A 5 3.18 -10.45 5.44
C ASP A 5 4.25 -9.46 4.99
N LEU A 6 4.36 -8.35 5.72
CA LEU A 6 5.28 -7.26 5.42
C LEU A 6 6.53 -7.31 6.33
N ASN A 7 6.62 -8.31 7.20
CA ASN A 7 7.72 -8.44 8.14
C ASN A 7 8.85 -9.31 7.56
N HIS A 8 10.08 -9.03 7.97
CA HIS A 8 11.28 -9.79 7.61
C HIS A 8 12.29 -9.77 8.76
N ALA A 9 13.39 -10.51 8.59
CA ALA A 9 14.42 -10.68 9.63
C ALA A 9 15.13 -9.38 10.06
N HIS A 10 14.90 -8.27 9.37
CA HIS A 10 15.51 -6.96 9.65
C HIS A 10 14.47 -5.92 10.06
N SER A 11 13.20 -6.31 10.27
CA SER A 11 12.19 -5.38 10.74
C SER A 11 12.43 -5.02 12.21
N PHE A 12 12.38 -3.73 12.53
CA PHE A 12 12.55 -3.17 13.87
C PHE A 12 11.20 -2.80 14.49
N PRO A 13 11.10 -2.59 15.82
CA PRO A 13 9.81 -2.48 16.53
C PRO A 13 8.82 -1.48 15.91
N GLU A 14 9.28 -0.29 15.56
CA GLU A 14 8.44 0.76 14.97
C GLU A 14 7.92 0.34 13.58
N LEU A 15 8.77 -0.29 12.77
CA LEU A 15 8.39 -0.81 11.46
C LEU A 15 7.42 -1.99 11.58
N LEU A 16 7.57 -2.86 12.59
CA LEU A 16 6.64 -3.97 12.84
C LEU A 16 5.23 -3.46 13.13
N VAL A 17 5.11 -2.43 13.97
CA VAL A 17 3.82 -1.80 14.30
C VAL A 17 3.18 -1.18 13.07
N ASN A 18 3.95 -0.44 12.28
CA ASN A 18 3.47 0.14 11.02
C ASN A 18 3.03 -0.94 10.02
N ASN A 19 3.83 -1.99 9.85
CA ASN A 19 3.53 -3.13 8.98
C ASN A 19 2.25 -3.86 9.39
N GLU A 20 2.00 -4.04 10.70
CA GLU A 20 0.78 -4.66 11.21
C GLU A 20 -0.44 -3.79 10.92
N ALA A 21 -0.37 -2.48 11.18
CA ALA A 21 -1.44 -1.55 10.86
C ALA A 21 -1.73 -1.51 9.35
N LEU A 22 -0.70 -1.46 8.51
CA LEU A 22 -0.81 -1.44 7.06
C LEU A 22 -1.40 -2.75 6.52
N THR A 23 -0.98 -3.89 7.08
CA THR A 23 -1.53 -5.21 6.75
C THR A 23 -3.01 -5.29 7.11
N GLY A 24 -3.39 -4.85 8.31
CA GLY A 24 -4.78 -4.79 8.75
C GLY A 24 -5.62 -3.95 7.80
N LEU A 25 -5.14 -2.74 7.46
CA LEU A 25 -5.84 -1.84 6.54
C LEU A 25 -6.04 -2.46 5.15
N LEU A 26 -5.00 -3.07 4.57
CA LEU A 26 -5.04 -3.68 3.23
C LEU A 26 -5.83 -5.01 3.16
N CYS A 27 -6.26 -5.55 4.30
CA CYS A 27 -7.21 -6.65 4.37
C CYS A 27 -8.66 -6.21 4.17
N HIS A 28 -8.98 -4.92 4.33
CA HIS A 28 -10.31 -4.39 4.04
C HIS A 28 -10.55 -4.32 2.52
N GLU A 29 -11.81 -4.52 2.11
CA GLU A 29 -12.24 -4.41 0.71
C GLU A 29 -12.20 -2.96 0.21
N GLU A 30 -12.59 -2.03 1.08
CA GLU A 30 -12.53 -0.59 0.88
C GLU A 30 -11.69 0.05 2.00
N PRO A 31 -10.34 0.02 1.89
CA PRO A 31 -9.48 0.66 2.88
C PRO A 31 -9.64 2.18 2.85
N ASP A 32 -9.51 2.82 4.01
CA ASP A 32 -9.41 4.27 4.09
C ASP A 32 -8.13 4.75 3.39
N THR A 33 -8.30 5.44 2.25
CA THR A 33 -7.19 5.91 1.43
C THR A 33 -6.32 6.96 2.13
N GLN A 34 -6.88 7.77 3.04
CA GLN A 34 -6.10 8.77 3.77
C GLN A 34 -5.19 8.08 4.78
N GLU A 35 -5.74 7.13 5.53
CA GLU A 35 -4.96 6.33 6.48
C GLU A 35 -3.92 5.47 5.76
N LEU A 36 -4.27 4.92 4.59
CA LEU A 36 -3.34 4.16 3.75
C LEU A 36 -2.15 5.01 3.32
N LEU A 37 -2.40 6.22 2.84
CA LEU A 37 -1.33 7.15 2.46
C LEU A 37 -0.47 7.50 3.67
N ARG A 38 -1.09 7.81 4.81
CA ARG A 38 -0.39 8.14 6.06
C ARG A 38 0.56 7.02 6.48
N LEU A 39 0.07 5.78 6.53
CA LEU A 39 0.86 4.62 6.95
C LEU A 39 1.99 4.31 5.97
N VAL A 40 1.76 4.40 4.66
CA VAL A 40 2.79 4.18 3.64
C VAL A 40 3.88 5.26 3.72
N SER A 41 3.51 6.52 3.90
CA SER A 41 4.48 7.62 4.09
C SER A 41 5.29 7.46 5.36
N GLU A 42 4.64 7.15 6.49
CA GLU A 42 5.32 6.87 7.76
C GLU A 42 6.30 5.69 7.63
N ARG A 43 5.91 4.63 6.90
CA ARG A 43 6.77 3.49 6.61
C ARG A 43 8.02 3.89 5.84
N ASP A 44 7.86 4.69 4.79
CA ASP A 44 8.97 5.17 3.96
C ASP A 44 9.96 5.99 4.81
N GLU A 45 9.46 6.89 5.66
CA GLU A 45 10.29 7.65 6.58
C GLU A 45 11.06 6.77 7.55
N LEU A 46 10.41 5.76 8.15
CA LEU A 46 11.05 4.80 9.06
C LEU A 46 12.16 4.01 8.34
N VAL A 47 11.86 3.48 7.15
CA VAL A 47 12.81 2.68 6.35
C VAL A 47 14.00 3.52 5.92
N MET A 48 13.77 4.73 5.40
CA MET A 48 14.83 5.63 4.94
C MET A 48 15.70 6.12 6.10
N THR A 49 15.09 6.44 7.24
CA THR A 49 15.82 6.80 8.47
C THR A 49 16.70 5.65 8.95
N HIS A 50 16.15 4.43 9.01
CA HIS A 50 16.93 3.27 9.42
C HIS A 50 18.05 2.95 8.42
N LEU A 51 17.77 3.01 7.12
CA LEU A 51 18.74 2.78 6.06
C LEU A 51 19.94 3.73 6.14
N ALA A 52 19.70 5.01 6.48
CA ALA A 52 20.76 6.00 6.66
C ALA A 52 21.67 5.68 7.87
N SER A 53 21.14 4.96 8.88
CA SER A 53 21.88 4.57 10.09
C SER A 53 22.69 3.29 9.96
N LEU A 54 22.42 2.46 8.94
CA LEU A 54 23.07 1.15 8.75
C LEU A 54 24.48 1.27 8.17
N GLU A 55 25.32 0.28 8.44
CA GLU A 55 26.60 0.09 7.75
C GLU A 55 26.39 -0.57 6.37
N ASP A 56 27.30 -0.33 5.42
CA ASP A 56 27.17 -0.80 4.04
C ASP A 56 27.00 -2.32 3.90
N SER A 57 27.58 -3.09 4.82
CA SER A 57 27.44 -4.55 4.89
C SER A 57 26.00 -5.01 5.20
N GLN A 58 25.25 -4.21 5.98
CA GLN A 58 23.88 -4.49 6.41
C GLN A 58 22.84 -3.86 5.48
N LYS A 59 23.17 -2.73 4.83
CA LYS A 59 22.27 -2.02 3.91
C LYS A 59 21.74 -2.91 2.81
N LYS A 60 22.59 -3.72 2.17
CA LYS A 60 22.18 -4.52 1.02
C LYS A 60 21.07 -5.52 1.38
N ALA A 61 21.24 -6.27 2.46
CA ALA A 61 20.26 -7.25 2.91
C ALA A 61 18.94 -6.58 3.33
N PHE A 62 19.03 -5.44 4.02
CA PHE A 62 17.85 -4.66 4.40
C PHE A 62 17.09 -4.14 3.17
N ILE A 63 17.78 -3.53 2.20
CA ILE A 63 17.17 -3.02 0.95
C ILE A 63 16.48 -4.13 0.17
N GLU A 64 17.12 -5.30 0.02
CA GLU A 64 16.53 -6.42 -0.72
C GLU A 64 15.24 -6.92 -0.07
N ALA A 65 15.21 -6.99 1.27
CA ALA A 65 14.01 -7.36 2.02
C ALA A 65 12.91 -6.29 1.89
N GLU A 66 13.25 -5.01 2.04
CA GLU A 66 12.30 -3.89 1.91
C GLU A 66 11.71 -3.79 0.50
N LEU A 67 12.51 -4.05 -0.53
CA LEU A 67 12.03 -4.12 -1.91
C LEU A 67 10.99 -5.23 -2.10
N ALA A 68 11.13 -6.38 -1.43
CA ALA A 68 10.14 -7.44 -1.48
C ALA A 68 8.82 -7.00 -0.84
N CYS A 69 8.87 -6.36 0.34
CA CYS A 69 7.69 -5.81 1.01
C CYS A 69 7.00 -4.73 0.16
N ASN A 70 7.76 -3.82 -0.44
CA ASN A 70 7.23 -2.78 -1.33
C ASN A 70 6.53 -3.35 -2.56
N ARG A 71 7.04 -4.46 -3.12
CA ARG A 71 6.37 -5.17 -4.21
C ARG A 71 5.02 -5.73 -3.75
N LEU A 72 4.96 -6.37 -2.59
CA LEU A 72 3.72 -6.91 -2.04
C LEU A 72 2.68 -5.82 -1.76
N ILE A 73 3.09 -4.68 -1.19
CA ILE A 73 2.21 -3.51 -0.98
C ILE A 73 1.65 -3.04 -2.32
N LYS A 74 2.51 -2.87 -3.34
CA LYS A 74 2.11 -2.43 -4.67
C LYS A 74 1.14 -3.39 -5.34
N GLU A 75 1.42 -4.69 -5.29
CA GLU A 75 0.56 -5.76 -5.83
C GLU A 75 -0.81 -5.75 -5.16
N ARG A 76 -0.90 -5.36 -3.89
CA ARG A 76 -2.17 -5.27 -3.16
C ARG A 76 -2.96 -4.01 -3.48
N ILE A 77 -2.30 -2.89 -3.69
CA ILE A 77 -2.94 -1.59 -3.98
C ILE A 77 -3.39 -1.49 -5.44
N GLN A 78 -2.64 -2.07 -6.39
CA GLN A 78 -2.96 -1.98 -7.83
C GLN A 78 -4.40 -2.43 -8.19
N PRO A 79 -4.92 -3.56 -7.68
CA PRO A 79 -6.30 -3.96 -7.92
C PRO A 79 -7.34 -2.97 -7.35
N LEU A 80 -7.05 -2.33 -6.21
CA LEU A 80 -7.95 -1.33 -5.61
C LEU A 80 -8.06 -0.10 -6.51
N LEU A 81 -6.93 0.34 -7.08
CA LEU A 81 -6.89 1.43 -8.05
C LEU A 81 -7.69 1.08 -9.31
N ALA A 82 -7.44 -0.10 -9.90
CA ALA A 82 -8.13 -0.56 -11.10
C ALA A 82 -9.66 -0.67 -10.89
N SER A 83 -10.09 -1.15 -9.71
CA SER A 83 -11.52 -1.21 -9.34
C SER A 83 -12.15 0.18 -9.25
N THR A 84 -11.45 1.12 -8.64
CA THR A 84 -11.91 2.52 -8.51
C THR A 84 -12.05 3.20 -9.88
N GLU A 85 -11.08 3.00 -10.77
CA GLU A 85 -11.12 3.52 -12.15
C GLU A 85 -12.29 2.94 -12.97
N ALA A 86 -12.52 1.63 -12.84
CA ALA A 86 -13.64 0.95 -13.49
C ALA A 86 -15.00 1.50 -13.01
N THR A 87 -15.14 1.68 -11.69
CA THR A 87 -16.35 2.25 -11.07
C THR A 87 -16.60 3.68 -11.55
N LEU A 88 -15.59 4.53 -11.56
CA LEU A 88 -15.70 5.91 -12.05
C LEU A 88 -16.11 5.94 -13.53
N THR A 89 -15.50 5.08 -14.35
CA THR A 89 -15.81 4.98 -15.78
C THR A 89 -17.27 4.56 -16.01
N SER A 90 -17.76 3.57 -15.26
CA SER A 90 -19.16 3.13 -15.35
C SER A 90 -20.12 4.25 -14.94
N PHE A 91 -19.81 4.98 -13.86
CA PHE A 91 -20.62 6.09 -13.38
C PHE A 91 -20.75 7.22 -14.41
N VAL A 92 -19.64 7.60 -15.06
CA VAL A 92 -19.64 8.61 -16.12
C VAL A 92 -20.50 8.18 -17.31
N ARG A 93 -20.46 6.90 -17.69
CA ARG A 93 -21.31 6.35 -18.77
C ARG A 93 -22.79 6.40 -18.39
N SER A 94 -23.14 5.97 -17.17
CA SER A 94 -24.50 6.02 -16.65
C SER A 94 -25.06 7.45 -16.62
N LYS A 95 -24.25 8.43 -16.18
CA LYS A 95 -24.62 9.85 -16.21
C LYS A 95 -24.90 10.37 -17.62
N LYS A 96 -24.13 9.93 -18.62
CA LYS A 96 -24.36 10.27 -20.04
C LYS A 96 -25.67 9.65 -20.56
N ALA A 97 -25.94 8.39 -20.22
CA ALA A 97 -27.15 7.69 -20.63
C ALA A 97 -28.41 8.41 -20.08
N ILE A 98 -28.44 8.73 -18.78
CA ILE A 98 -29.57 9.45 -18.17
C ILE A 98 -29.82 10.80 -18.85
N LYS A 99 -28.76 11.56 -19.17
CA LYS A 99 -28.90 12.82 -19.92
C LYS A 99 -29.51 12.64 -21.32
N LYS A 100 -29.30 11.49 -21.95
CA LYS A 100 -29.86 11.16 -23.27
C LYS A 100 -31.34 10.80 -23.20
N TYR A 101 -31.81 10.17 -22.11
CA TYR A 101 -33.22 9.80 -21.92
C TYR A 101 -34.11 10.91 -21.35
N LYS A 102 -33.53 11.97 -20.77
CA LYS A 102 -34.28 13.17 -20.34
C LYS A 102 -34.54 14.18 -21.47
N ARG A 103 -34.23 13.83 -22.73
CA ARG A 103 -34.52 14.64 -23.92
C ARG A 103 -35.66 14.05 -24.71
#